data_AF-A0A976KDC7-F1
#
_entry.id   AF-A0A976KDC7-F1
#
_cell.length_a   1.000
_cell.length_b   1.000
_cell.length_c   1.000
_cell.angle_alpha   90.00
_cell.angle_beta   90.00
_cell.angle_gamma   90.00
#
_symmetry.space_group_name_H-M   'P 1'
#
loop_
_entity.id
_entity.type
_entity.pdbx_description
1 polymer ?
#
loop_
_entity_poly.entity_id
_entity_poly.type
_entity_poly.pdbx_seq_one_letter_code
_entity_poly.pdbx_strand_id
1 'polypeptide(L)' 'MTEHITSVRTYVLVFLALMVLTAITVLVAFQDFGAWNDVVALTIAVIKASLVVLFFMHIYHS' A
#
# COMPACT_ATOMS: atom_id res chain seq x y z
N MET A 1 14.71 -20.81 21.66
CA MET A 1 14.84 -19.82 20.59
C MET A 1 13.44 -19.54 20.08
N THR A 2 12.73 -18.59 20.70
CA THR A 2 11.38 -18.21 20.25
C THR A 2 11.55 -17.42 18.97
N GLU A 3 11.53 -18.14 17.86
CA GLU A 3 11.50 -17.57 16.52
C GLU A 3 10.17 -16.80 16.40
N HIS A 4 10.19 -15.51 16.75
CA HIS A 4 9.15 -14.58 16.36
C HIS A 4 9.31 -14.32 14.86
N ILE A 5 9.05 -15.35 14.05
CA ILE A 5 8.66 -15.17 12.65
C ILE A 5 7.52 -14.17 12.69
N THR A 6 7.78 -12.93 12.27
CA THR A 6 6.76 -11.92 12.00
C THR A 6 5.67 -12.63 11.21
N SER A 7 4.52 -12.82 11.86
CA SER A 7 3.51 -13.76 11.43
C SER A 7 3.22 -13.54 9.95
N VAL A 8 3.21 -14.61 9.15
CA VAL A 8 2.73 -14.60 7.74
C VAL A 8 1.42 -13.80 7.63
N ARG A 9 0.63 -13.81 8.70
CA ARG A 9 -0.57 -13.01 8.92
C ARG A 9 -0.38 -11.50 8.72
N THR A 10 0.71 -10.90 9.18
CA THR A 10 1.02 -9.47 8.99
C THR A 10 1.28 -9.17 7.52
N TYR A 11 2.08 -9.99 6.84
CA TYR A 11 2.33 -9.85 5.40
C TYR A 11 1.05 -10.00 4.57
N VAL A 12 0.20 -10.98 4.92
CA VAL A 12 -1.10 -11.18 4.27
C VAL A 12 -2.04 -9.98 4.51
N LEU A 13 -2.05 -9.40 5.72
CA LEU A 13 -2.82 -8.19 6.02
C LEU A 13 -2.36 -6.99 5.19
N VAL A 14 -1.05 -6.78 5.09
CA VAL A 14 -0.46 -5.70 4.26
C VAL A 14 -0.77 -5.93 2.79
N PHE A 15 -0.66 -7.16 2.30
CA PHE A 15 -1.02 -7.52 0.93
C PHE A 15 -2.50 -7.19 0.63
N LEU A 16 -3.41 -7.51 1.55
CA LEU A 16 -4.82 -7.14 1.42
C LEU A 16 -5.01 -5.61 1.44
N ALA A 17 -4.30 -4.89 2.30
CA ALA A 17 -4.34 -3.42 2.32
C ALA A 17 -3.85 -2.82 0.99
N LEU A 18 -2.78 -3.36 0.39
CA LEU A 18 -2.28 -2.94 -0.92
C LEU A 18 -3.26 -3.27 -2.06
N MET A 19 -3.95 -4.40 -1.98
CA MET A 19 -5.01 -4.77 -2.93
C MET A 19 -6.18 -3.79 -2.87
N VAL A 20 -6.65 -3.46 -1.66
CA VAL A 20 -7.71 -2.45 -1.45
C VAL A 20 -7.28 -1.09 -1.99
N LEU A 21 -6.06 -0.65 -1.67
CA LEU A 21 -5.53 0.62 -2.15
C LEU A 21 -5.43 0.66 -3.68
N THR A 22 -5.08 -0.47 -4.30
CA THR A 22 -5.06 -0.60 -5.77
C THR A 22 -6.45 -0.50 -6.37
N ALA A 23 -7.45 -1.15 -5.76
CA ALA A 23 -8.85 -1.02 -6.19
C ALA A 23 -9.32 0.44 -6.10
N ILE A 24 -8.96 1.15 -5.03
CA ILE A 24 -9.25 2.58 -4.87
C ILE A 24 -8.58 3.39 -5.98
N THR A 25 -7.31 3.14 -6.32
CA THR A 25 -6.64 3.82 -7.43
C THR A 25 -7.37 3.61 -8.75
N VAL A 26 -7.83 2.38 -9.02
CA VAL A 26 -8.58 2.06 -10.23
C VAL A 26 -9.92 2.80 -10.26
N LEU A 27 -10.66 2.83 -9.15
CA LEU A 27 -11.93 3.56 -9.04
C LEU A 27 -11.73 5.08 -9.22
N VAL A 28 -10.69 5.63 -8.61
CA VAL A 28 -10.33 7.04 -8.75
C VAL A 28 -9.93 7.35 -10.19
N ALA A 29 -9.23 6.44 -10.88
CA ALA A 29 -8.86 6.62 -12.28
C ALA A 29 -10.07 6.63 -13.23
N PHE A 30 -11.21 6.04 -12.85
CA PHE A 30 -12.46 6.14 -13.59
C PHE A 30 -13.27 7.41 -13.26
N GLN A 31 -12.88 8.15 -12.23
CA GLN A 31 -13.56 9.37 -11.81
C GLN A 31 -12.77 10.59 -12.30
N ASP A 32 -13.35 11.38 -13.20
CA ASP A 32 -12.70 12.58 -13.70
C ASP A 32 -12.71 13.71 -12.66
N PHE A 33 -11.58 13.90 -11.98
CA PHE A 33 -11.34 15.03 -11.08
C PHE A 33 -10.76 16.27 -11.80
N GLY A 34 -10.69 16.23 -13.14
CA GLY A 34 -10.08 17.29 -13.95
C GLY A 34 -8.61 17.52 -13.57
N ALA A 35 -8.23 18.77 -13.32
CA ALA A 35 -6.85 19.15 -12.98
C ALA A 35 -6.32 18.54 -11.66
N TRP A 36 -7.20 18.01 -10.81
CA TRP A 36 -6.82 17.40 -9.53
C TRP A 36 -6.52 15.90 -9.65
N ASN A 37 -6.77 15.28 -10.81
CA ASN A 37 -6.59 13.85 -11.01
C ASN A 37 -5.15 13.41 -10.71
N ASP A 38 -4.16 14.16 -11.20
CA ASP A 38 -2.74 13.84 -11.01
C ASP A 38 -2.32 13.93 -9.54
N VAL A 39 -2.81 14.94 -8.81
CA VAL A 39 -2.50 15.13 -7.39
C VAL A 39 -3.07 14.00 -6.55
N VAL A 40 -4.31 13.58 -6.83
CA VAL A 40 -4.97 12.48 -6.13
C VAL A 40 -4.27 11.16 -6.47
N ALA A 41 -3.98 10.89 -7.76
CA ALA A 41 -3.28 9.69 -8.20
C ALA A 41 -1.89 9.56 -7.54
N LEU A 42 -1.12 10.67 -7.50
CA LEU A 42 0.21 10.69 -6.90
C LEU A 42 0.15 10.47 -5.38
N THR A 43 -0.82 11.07 -4.70
CA THR A 43 -1.00 10.90 -3.25
C THR A 43 -1.25 9.42 -2.91
N ILE A 44 -2.14 8.77 -3.65
CA ILE A 44 -2.44 7.35 -3.45
C ILE A 44 -1.21 6.49 -3.79
N ALA A 45 -0.48 6.83 -4.85
CA ALA A 45 0.75 6.14 -5.23
C ALA A 45 1.83 6.21 -4.13
N VAL A 46 2.03 7.37 -3.50
CA VAL A 46 3.00 7.54 -2.40
C VAL A 46 2.61 6.72 -1.18
N ILE A 47 1.32 6.72 -0.80
CA ILE A 47 0.81 5.90 0.33
C ILE A 47 1.00 4.40 0.04
N LYS A 48 0.78 3.97 -1.21
CA LYS A 48 1.01 2.60 -1.62
C LYS A 48 2.49 2.23 -1.53
N ALA A 49 3.37 3.09 -2.04
CA ALA A 49 4.81 2.89 -2.02
C ALA A 49 5.37 2.85 -0.60
N SER A 50 4.88 3.70 0.31
CA SER A 50 5.32 3.69 1.71
C SER A 50 4.92 2.40 2.42
N LEU A 51 3.70 1.87 2.21
CA LEU A 51 3.32 0.55 2.72
C LEU A 51 4.23 -0.56 2.19
N VAL A 52 4.54 -0.55 0.89
CA VAL A 52 5.45 -1.54 0.30
C VAL A 52 6.84 -1.47 0.95
N VAL A 53 7.41 -0.28 1.09
CA VAL A 53 8.75 -0.10 1.65
C VAL A 53 8.79 -0.49 3.13
N LEU A 54 7.81 -0.07 3.92
CA LEU A 54 7.80 -0.31 5.37
C LEU A 54 7.65 -1.79 5.72
N PHE A 55 6.85 -2.54 4.95
CA PHE A 55 6.49 -3.92 5.25
C PHE A 55 7.21 -4.97 4.38
N PHE A 56 7.37 -4.74 3.07
CA PHE A 56 8.05 -5.70 2.17
C PHE A 56 9.55 -5.46 2.05
N MET A 57 10.02 -4.21 2.12
CA MET A 57 11.46 -3.90 2.16
C MET A 57 12.03 -3.93 3.58
N HIS A 58 11.35 -4.60 4.51
CA HIS A 58 11.83 -4.97 5.84
C HIS A 58 12.44 -3.86 6.71
N ILE A 59 12.19 -2.58 6.40
CA ILE A 59 12.76 -1.44 7.14
C ILE A 59 12.25 -1.41 8.59
N TYR A 60 11.02 -1.88 8.84
CA TYR A 60 10.46 -1.97 10.20
C TYR A 60 10.97 -3.21 10.99
N HIS A 61 11.75 -4.09 10.37
CA HIS A 61 12.30 -5.29 11.00
C HIS A 61 13.81 -5.42 10.74
N SER A 62 14.55 -4.39 11.14
CA SER A 62 16.00 -4.47 11.33
C SER A 62 16.37 -4.32 12.79
#